data_AF-A0A432PXH2-F1
#
_entry.id   AF-A0A432PXH2-F1
#
_cell.length_a   1.000
_cell.length_b   1.000
_cell.length_c   1.000
_cell.angle_alpha   90.00
_cell.angle_beta   90.00
_cell.angle_gamma   90.00
#
_symmetry.space_group_name_H-M   'P 1'
#
loop_
_entity.id
_entity.type
_entity.pdbx_description
1 polymer ?
#
loop_
_entity_poly.entity_id
_entity_poly.type
_entity_poly.pdbx_seq_one_letter_code
_entity_poly.pdbx_strand_id
1 'polypeptide(L)'
;MRSGGIPPVSPGGSPEFLKASGNQHLLIWIPLNRQFEPAKVLVFVEPNQEKPVDIRLFRREESIFKYLVEAKALGYGVLLLPNSVKVSKEAWVEYWELRQKGKSALDVAVRYEILKERNVAEIRFLVLDLDSPYEEVKEHWSEFVKTFGINGYTIERSKSGNFKAFISLAPVLTEKGPAWYRPSEKHNNGHTHLENARELLGIWIAWWQRKGIKADVSFFFNLNHPVWYPEIEVNGKVSKVEEVKEGYAGTLYDLYKKAKDVQAIEKLYGFKVGDRWLNLTAYFWGDKLPVKPEEYKKRMLERQKVRVPKFI
;
A
#
# COMPACT_ATOMS: atom_id res chain seq x y z
N MET A 1 -16.34 51.42 21.66
CA MET A 1 -16.71 51.39 20.24
C MET A 1 -15.45 51.24 19.41
N ARG A 2 -15.45 50.26 18.48
CA ARG A 2 -14.61 50.09 17.27
C ARG A 2 -13.08 50.01 17.47
N SER A 3 -12.49 48.81 17.52
CA SER A 3 -12.18 47.85 16.42
C SER A 3 -10.91 48.22 15.63
N GLY A 4 -9.75 47.76 16.12
CA GLY A 4 -8.54 47.63 15.31
C GLY A 4 -8.58 46.29 14.56
N GLY A 5 -8.85 46.34 13.25
CA GLY A 5 -8.96 45.18 12.39
C GLY A 5 -7.59 44.56 12.10
N ILE A 6 -7.49 43.25 12.37
CA ILE A 6 -6.44 42.39 11.83
C ILE A 6 -6.76 42.17 10.34
N PRO A 7 -5.80 42.35 9.41
CA PRO A 7 -6.06 42.11 8.00
C PRO A 7 -6.33 40.62 7.74
N PRO A 8 -7.19 40.27 6.76
CA PRO A 8 -7.50 38.89 6.44
C PRO A 8 -6.27 38.19 5.87
N VAL A 9 -5.88 37.08 6.51
CA VAL A 9 -4.89 36.16 5.95
C VAL A 9 -5.55 35.46 4.76
N SER A 10 -5.05 35.75 3.56
CA SER A 10 -5.46 35.07 2.33
C SER A 10 -5.28 33.55 2.48
N PRO A 11 -6.29 32.71 2.17
CA PRO A 11 -6.13 31.26 2.12
C PRO A 11 -5.46 30.89 0.80
N GLY A 12 -4.16 31.21 0.69
CA GLY A 12 -3.34 30.92 -0.49
C GLY A 12 -2.34 29.83 -0.19
N GLY A 13 -2.64 28.60 -0.63
CA GLY A 13 -1.72 27.48 -0.53
C GLY A 13 -2.45 26.14 -0.42
N SER A 14 -3.22 25.77 -1.44
CA SER A 14 -3.63 24.37 -1.62
C SER A 14 -2.37 23.51 -1.81
N PRO A 15 -2.16 22.43 -1.04
CA PRO A 15 -1.05 21.51 -1.29
C PRO A 15 -1.15 20.94 -2.70
N GLU A 16 -0.06 21.03 -3.46
CA GLU A 16 0.04 20.64 -4.87
C GLU A 16 -0.19 19.13 -5.12
N PHE A 17 -0.27 18.33 -4.06
CA PHE A 17 -0.51 16.88 -4.10
C PHE A 17 -1.77 16.47 -4.88
N LEU A 18 -2.80 17.32 -4.93
CA LEU A 18 -4.07 17.01 -5.61
C LEU A 18 -4.18 17.58 -7.02
N LYS A 19 -3.39 18.60 -7.35
CA LYS A 19 -3.38 19.16 -8.71
C LYS A 19 -2.70 18.21 -9.70
N ALA A 20 -1.82 17.33 -9.20
CA ALA A 20 -1.10 16.35 -10.00
C ALA A 20 -1.95 15.11 -10.40
N SER A 21 -3.25 15.11 -10.12
CA SER A 21 -4.21 14.14 -10.68
C SER A 21 -5.22 14.86 -11.56
N GLY A 22 -4.72 15.45 -12.65
CA GLY A 22 -5.53 15.97 -13.73
C GLY A 22 -6.30 14.87 -14.45
N ASN A 23 -7.40 14.41 -13.85
CA ASN A 23 -8.52 13.76 -14.53
C ASN A 23 -9.81 14.20 -13.85
N GLN A 24 -10.31 15.35 -14.29
CA GLN A 24 -11.73 15.67 -14.22
C GLN A 24 -12.50 14.62 -15.04
N HIS A 25 -13.72 14.29 -14.56
CA HIS A 25 -14.75 13.43 -15.17
C HIS A 25 -14.65 11.92 -14.92
N LEU A 26 -15.43 11.40 -13.96
CA LEU A 26 -16.80 10.91 -14.23
C LEU A 26 -17.44 10.41 -12.91
N LEU A 27 -18.42 11.17 -12.42
CA LEU A 27 -19.42 10.68 -11.49
C LEU A 27 -20.29 9.66 -12.22
N ILE A 28 -20.11 8.37 -11.95
CA ILE A 28 -21.10 7.35 -12.28
C ILE A 28 -21.69 6.85 -10.97
N TRP A 29 -22.91 7.32 -10.69
CA TRP A 29 -23.77 6.73 -9.69
C TRP A 29 -24.28 5.40 -10.26
N ILE A 30 -23.78 4.27 -9.77
CA ILE A 30 -24.38 2.97 -10.06
C ILE A 30 -25.18 2.57 -8.82
N PRO A 31 -26.52 2.61 -8.84
CA PRO A 31 -27.31 1.96 -7.81
C PRO A 31 -27.10 0.46 -7.97
N LEU A 32 -26.34 -0.15 -7.08
CA LEU A 32 -26.22 -1.60 -7.02
C LEU A 32 -26.74 -2.06 -5.68
N ASN A 33 -27.61 -3.07 -5.71
CA ASN A 33 -27.89 -4.01 -4.64
C ASN A 33 -26.59 -4.69 -4.13
N ARG A 34 -25.67 -3.92 -3.55
CA ARG A 34 -24.46 -4.43 -2.90
C ARG A 34 -24.73 -4.53 -1.41
N GLN A 35 -24.36 -5.67 -0.83
CA GLN A 35 -24.25 -5.84 0.62
C GLN A 35 -23.20 -4.89 1.24
N PHE A 36 -22.28 -4.35 0.42
CA PHE A 36 -21.14 -3.53 0.87
C PHE A 36 -20.87 -2.33 -0.05
N GLU A 37 -20.44 -1.22 0.55
CA GLU A 37 -19.98 -0.02 -0.15
C GLU A 37 -18.48 0.20 0.08
N PRO A 38 -17.70 0.55 -0.96
CA PRO A 38 -16.30 0.88 -0.79
C PRO A 38 -16.14 2.20 -0.02
N ALA A 39 -15.22 2.23 0.94
CA ALA A 39 -14.90 3.39 1.74
C ALA A 39 -13.38 3.62 1.81
N LYS A 40 -12.95 4.88 1.81
CA LYS A 40 -11.62 5.23 2.32
C LYS A 40 -11.67 5.32 3.84
N VAL A 41 -10.53 5.10 4.48
CA VAL A 41 -10.43 5.10 5.94
C VAL A 41 -9.27 5.97 6.37
N LEU A 42 -9.55 6.91 7.27
CA LEU A 42 -8.54 7.53 8.10
C LEU A 42 -8.64 6.98 9.52
N VAL A 43 -7.50 6.80 10.17
CA VAL A 43 -7.40 6.47 11.59
C VAL A 43 -6.74 7.66 12.27
N PHE A 44 -7.43 8.24 13.24
CA PHE A 44 -6.87 9.31 14.06
C PHE A 44 -6.07 8.68 15.17
N VAL A 45 -4.88 9.22 15.41
CA VAL A 45 -3.89 8.66 16.33
C VAL A 45 -3.44 9.74 17.28
N GLU A 46 -3.37 9.42 18.56
CA GLU A 46 -2.74 10.30 19.54
C GLU A 46 -1.21 10.32 19.31
N PRO A 47 -0.59 11.46 18.95
CA PRO A 47 0.80 11.49 18.51
C PRO A 47 1.81 10.91 19.49
N ASN A 48 1.60 11.18 20.79
CA ASN A 48 2.54 10.80 21.85
C ASN A 48 2.44 9.31 22.25
N GLN A 49 1.29 8.68 22.02
CA GLN A 49 1.06 7.28 22.40
C GLN A 49 1.03 6.33 21.20
N GLU A 50 0.99 6.88 19.98
CA GLU A 50 0.77 6.14 18.72
C GLU A 50 -0.45 5.20 18.79
N LYS A 51 -1.46 5.57 19.59
CA LYS A 51 -2.70 4.80 19.79
C LYS A 51 -3.83 5.33 18.92
N PRO A 52 -4.55 4.46 18.20
CA PRO A 52 -5.80 4.85 17.54
C PRO A 52 -6.79 5.41 18.56
N VAL A 53 -7.38 6.56 18.25
CA VAL A 53 -8.41 7.21 19.08
C VAL A 53 -9.77 7.29 18.36
N ASP A 54 -9.75 7.30 17.03
CA ASP A 54 -10.96 7.37 16.22
C ASP A 54 -10.72 6.84 14.80
N ILE A 55 -11.80 6.57 14.06
CA ILE A 55 -11.76 6.35 12.60
C ILE A 55 -12.66 7.34 11.88
N ARG A 56 -12.34 7.60 10.62
CA ARG A 56 -13.22 8.30 9.68
C ARG A 56 -13.41 7.46 8.44
N LEU A 57 -14.66 7.25 8.06
CA LEU A 57 -15.05 6.51 6.86
C LEU A 57 -15.58 7.49 5.81
N PHE A 58 -15.17 7.28 4.56
CA PHE A 58 -15.48 8.19 3.46
C PHE A 58 -15.94 7.44 2.23
N ARG A 59 -17.02 7.91 1.60
CA ARG A 59 -17.43 7.45 0.26
C ARG A 59 -16.65 8.15 -0.85
N ARG A 60 -16.19 9.38 -0.62
CA ARG A 60 -15.53 10.25 -1.61
C ARG A 60 -14.25 10.84 -1.04
N GLU A 61 -13.20 10.89 -1.85
CA GLU A 61 -11.88 11.40 -1.44
C GLU A 61 -11.90 12.90 -1.12
N GLU A 62 -12.72 13.69 -1.80
CA GLU A 62 -12.90 15.13 -1.53
C GLU A 62 -13.27 15.44 -0.07
N SER A 63 -13.93 14.49 0.60
CA SER A 63 -14.33 14.65 1.99
C SER A 63 -13.17 14.49 2.97
N ILE A 64 -12.02 13.96 2.55
CA ILE A 64 -10.85 13.71 3.41
C ILE A 64 -10.32 15.03 3.99
N PHE A 65 -10.21 16.09 3.19
CA PHE A 65 -9.61 17.37 3.60
C PHE A 65 -10.23 17.98 4.84
N LYS A 66 -11.57 17.95 4.93
CA LYS A 66 -12.29 18.47 6.09
C LYS A 66 -11.81 17.80 7.39
N TYR A 67 -11.59 16.50 7.36
CA TYR A 67 -11.20 15.74 8.54
C TYR A 67 -9.71 15.81 8.82
N LEU A 68 -8.87 16.07 7.81
CA LEU A 68 -7.46 16.41 8.04
C LEU A 68 -7.32 17.73 8.78
N VAL A 69 -8.13 18.74 8.42
CA VAL A 69 -8.19 20.02 9.15
C VAL A 69 -8.66 19.81 10.58
N GLU A 70 -9.70 19.00 10.79
CA GLU A 70 -10.19 18.61 12.12
C GLU A 70 -9.09 17.93 12.95
N ALA A 71 -8.43 16.91 12.39
CA ALA A 71 -7.35 16.18 13.07
C ALA A 71 -6.22 17.13 13.48
N LYS A 72 -5.79 18.02 12.58
CA LYS A 72 -4.76 19.02 12.87
C LYS A 72 -5.17 19.98 13.98
N ALA A 73 -6.40 20.47 13.97
CA ALA A 73 -6.92 21.37 15.01
C ALA A 73 -6.98 20.70 16.39
N LEU A 74 -7.21 19.38 16.42
CA LEU A 74 -7.23 18.57 17.64
C LEU A 74 -5.86 18.03 18.05
N GLY A 75 -4.80 18.32 17.28
CA GLY A 75 -3.45 17.81 17.54
C GLY A 75 -3.31 16.30 17.34
N TYR A 76 -4.12 15.69 16.49
CA TYR A 76 -4.02 14.26 16.16
C TYR A 76 -3.12 14.01 14.95
N GLY A 77 -2.39 12.90 15.03
CA GLY A 77 -1.79 12.27 13.86
C GLY A 77 -2.86 11.53 13.05
N VAL A 78 -2.58 11.28 11.78
CA VAL A 78 -3.52 10.60 10.88
C VAL A 78 -2.82 9.49 10.12
N LEU A 79 -3.37 8.28 10.19
CA LEU A 79 -3.04 7.19 9.28
C LEU A 79 -4.12 7.06 8.20
N LEU A 80 -3.72 6.73 6.98
CA LEU A 80 -4.57 6.45 5.84
C LEU A 80 -4.44 4.97 5.46
N LEU A 81 -5.55 4.33 5.10
CA LEU A 81 -5.51 3.05 4.39
C LEU A 81 -5.33 3.34 2.88
N PRO A 82 -4.25 2.85 2.23
CA PRO A 82 -3.97 3.15 0.83
C PRO A 82 -5.13 2.77 -0.12
N ASN A 83 -5.72 1.61 0.11
CA ASN A 83 -6.78 1.01 -0.67
C ASN A 83 -8.14 1.14 0.05
N SER A 84 -9.22 1.20 -0.74
CA SER A 84 -10.57 1.28 -0.20
C SER A 84 -10.97 -0.05 0.46
N VAL A 85 -11.92 0.00 1.40
CA VAL A 85 -12.43 -1.17 2.14
C VAL A 85 -13.93 -1.34 1.97
N LYS A 86 -14.41 -2.58 2.04
CA LYS A 86 -15.82 -2.95 2.04
C LYS A 86 -16.40 -2.63 3.40
N VAL A 87 -17.42 -1.78 3.42
CA VAL A 87 -18.18 -1.45 4.64
C VAL A 87 -19.62 -1.87 4.41
N SER A 88 -20.17 -2.68 5.32
CA SER A 88 -21.56 -3.14 5.20
C SER A 88 -22.54 -2.01 5.47
N LYS A 89 -23.80 -2.20 5.09
CA LYS A 89 -24.85 -1.20 5.38
C LYS A 89 -25.03 -0.98 6.88
N GLU A 90 -24.98 -2.06 7.66
CA GLU A 90 -25.12 -2.05 9.12
C GLU A 90 -23.96 -1.27 9.76
N ALA A 91 -22.73 -1.52 9.32
CA ALA A 91 -21.56 -0.78 9.78
C ALA A 91 -21.66 0.72 9.47
N TRP A 92 -22.20 1.08 8.30
CA TRP A 92 -22.45 2.49 7.96
C TRP A 92 -23.50 3.15 8.85
N VAL A 93 -24.61 2.47 9.13
CA VAL A 93 -25.67 2.99 10.01
C VAL A 93 -25.09 3.25 11.41
N GLU A 94 -24.43 2.25 11.99
CA GLU A 94 -23.83 2.38 13.32
C GLU A 94 -22.75 3.46 13.39
N TYR A 95 -21.89 3.54 12.36
CA TYR A 95 -20.90 4.61 12.23
C TYR A 95 -21.56 5.99 12.28
N TRP A 96 -22.61 6.23 11.49
CA TRP A 96 -23.27 7.54 11.43
C TRP A 96 -24.00 7.90 12.72
N GLU A 97 -24.62 6.93 13.40
CA GLU A 97 -25.23 7.15 14.71
C GLU A 97 -24.20 7.60 15.75
N LEU A 98 -23.02 6.97 15.78
CA LEU A 98 -21.94 7.37 16.69
C LEU A 98 -21.41 8.76 16.34
N ARG A 99 -21.24 9.07 15.06
CA ARG A 99 -20.80 10.40 14.60
C ARG A 99 -21.76 11.51 15.00
N GLN A 100 -23.07 11.30 14.89
CA GLN A 100 -24.08 12.27 15.34
C GLN A 100 -24.03 12.51 16.85
N LYS A 101 -23.66 11.48 17.62
CA LYS A 101 -23.50 11.55 19.08
C LYS A 101 -22.12 12.07 19.51
N GLY A 102 -21.25 12.45 18.57
CA GLY A 102 -19.89 12.90 18.87
C GLY A 102 -18.98 11.83 19.46
N LYS A 103 -19.30 10.54 19.26
CA LYS A 103 -18.53 9.40 19.80
C LYS A 103 -17.50 8.89 18.80
N SER A 104 -16.46 8.27 19.33
CA SER A 104 -15.46 7.53 18.54
C SER A 104 -16.13 6.35 17.84
N ALA A 105 -15.68 6.06 16.61
CA ALA A 105 -16.14 4.92 15.82
C ALA A 105 -15.13 3.76 15.79
N LEU A 106 -14.12 3.74 16.67
CA LEU A 106 -13.15 2.64 16.76
C LEU A 106 -13.81 1.28 16.95
N ASP A 107 -14.81 1.19 17.82
CA ASP A 107 -15.51 -0.08 18.10
C ASP A 107 -16.21 -0.64 16.86
N VAL A 108 -16.66 0.23 15.96
CA VAL A 108 -17.21 -0.16 14.65
C VAL A 108 -16.09 -0.72 13.77
N ALA A 109 -14.93 -0.08 13.70
CA ALA A 109 -13.79 -0.62 12.95
C ALA A 109 -13.35 -2.00 13.46
N VAL A 110 -13.36 -2.20 14.78
CA VAL A 110 -12.98 -3.48 15.38
C VAL A 110 -14.04 -4.54 15.09
N ARG A 111 -15.32 -4.26 15.41
CA ARG A 111 -16.41 -5.24 15.30
C ARG A 111 -16.65 -5.71 13.87
N TYR A 112 -16.61 -4.79 12.90
CA TYR A 112 -16.76 -5.12 11.48
C TYR A 112 -15.42 -5.36 10.78
N GLU A 113 -14.34 -5.37 11.57
CA GLU A 113 -13.00 -5.75 11.13
C GLU A 113 -12.51 -4.92 9.93
N ILE A 114 -12.90 -3.64 9.87
CA ILE A 114 -12.74 -2.72 8.73
C ILE A 114 -11.28 -2.64 8.26
N LEU A 115 -10.33 -2.71 9.20
CA LEU A 115 -8.89 -2.57 8.93
C LEU A 115 -8.23 -3.89 8.47
N LYS A 116 -8.95 -5.01 8.41
CA LYS A 116 -8.41 -6.30 7.99
C LYS A 116 -8.33 -6.37 6.46
N GLU A 117 -7.27 -6.99 5.95
CA GLU A 117 -7.01 -7.07 4.51
C GLU A 117 -8.13 -7.76 3.71
N ARG A 118 -8.84 -8.74 4.29
CA ARG A 118 -10.00 -9.37 3.63
C ARG A 118 -11.12 -8.38 3.27
N ASN A 119 -11.14 -7.23 3.96
CA ASN A 119 -12.08 -6.15 3.69
C ASN A 119 -11.57 -5.16 2.66
N VAL A 120 -10.39 -5.31 2.05
CA VAL A 120 -10.01 -4.50 0.89
C VAL A 120 -11.08 -4.67 -0.21
N ALA A 121 -11.63 -3.55 -0.68
CA ALA A 121 -12.64 -3.53 -1.73
C ALA A 121 -11.98 -3.61 -3.10
N GLU A 122 -10.96 -2.78 -3.31
CA GLU A 122 -10.30 -2.58 -4.59
C GLU A 122 -8.81 -2.32 -4.36
N ILE A 123 -7.95 -3.01 -5.09
CA ILE A 123 -6.52 -2.76 -5.12
C ILE A 123 -6.28 -1.68 -6.18
N ARG A 124 -5.88 -0.50 -5.72
CA ARG A 124 -5.56 0.67 -6.55
C ARG A 124 -4.11 1.11 -6.39
N PHE A 125 -3.55 0.88 -5.21
CA PHE A 125 -2.18 1.22 -4.87
C PHE A 125 -1.43 0.00 -4.34
N LEU A 126 -0.17 -0.10 -4.74
CA LEU A 126 0.82 -0.90 -4.04
C LEU A 126 1.74 0.07 -3.31
N VAL A 127 1.95 -0.15 -2.02
CA VAL A 127 2.84 0.68 -1.21
C VAL A 127 4.12 -0.08 -0.95
N LEU A 128 5.24 0.57 -1.23
CA LEU A 128 6.57 0.09 -0.91
C LEU A 128 7.16 1.01 0.15
N ASP A 129 7.10 0.57 1.41
CA ASP A 129 7.72 1.26 2.54
C ASP A 129 9.11 0.66 2.78
N LEU A 130 10.15 1.46 2.58
CA LEU A 130 11.53 1.02 2.67
C LEU A 130 12.14 1.55 3.96
N ASP A 131 12.46 0.64 4.88
CA ASP A 131 13.08 0.91 6.19
C ASP A 131 14.56 1.34 6.08
N SER A 132 14.87 2.16 5.08
CA SER A 132 16.17 2.72 4.75
C SER A 132 16.05 4.23 4.51
N PRO A 133 17.10 5.01 4.81
CA PRO A 133 17.13 6.45 4.56
C PRO A 133 16.80 6.81 3.10
N TYR A 134 16.04 7.90 2.92
CA TYR A 134 15.59 8.34 1.60
C TYR A 134 16.72 8.49 0.56
N GLU A 135 17.85 9.08 0.93
CA GLU A 135 18.95 9.31 -0.01
C GLU A 135 19.56 7.99 -0.52
N GLU A 136 19.73 7.00 0.36
CA GLU A 136 20.29 5.69 0.01
C GLU A 136 19.39 4.95 -0.99
N VAL A 137 18.08 5.00 -0.77
CA VAL A 137 17.12 4.37 -1.69
C VAL A 137 17.06 5.10 -3.03
N LYS A 138 17.14 6.44 -3.01
CA LYS A 138 17.03 7.29 -4.20
C LYS A 138 18.10 6.96 -5.25
N GLU A 139 19.30 6.58 -4.82
CA GLU A 139 20.40 6.16 -5.71
C GLU A 139 20.00 4.99 -6.62
N HIS A 140 19.16 4.08 -6.14
CA HIS A 140 18.72 2.89 -6.87
C HIS A 140 17.31 3.01 -7.46
N TRP A 141 16.56 4.06 -7.12
CA TRP A 141 15.16 4.21 -7.50
C TRP A 141 14.96 4.25 -9.02
N SER A 142 15.81 4.98 -9.74
CA SER A 142 15.75 5.07 -11.21
C SER A 142 15.97 3.70 -11.89
N GLU A 143 16.88 2.89 -11.35
CA GLU A 143 17.13 1.52 -11.80
C GLU A 143 15.89 0.64 -11.56
N PHE A 144 15.29 0.74 -10.36
CA PHE A 144 14.09 -0.02 -10.00
C PHE A 144 12.92 0.26 -10.95
N VAL A 145 12.56 1.53 -11.13
CA VAL A 145 11.42 1.90 -11.97
C VAL A 145 11.62 1.50 -13.43
N LYS A 146 12.85 1.61 -13.95
CA LYS A 146 13.20 1.14 -15.30
C LYS A 146 13.13 -0.38 -15.42
N THR A 147 13.63 -1.10 -14.42
CA THR A 147 13.67 -2.57 -14.38
C THR A 147 12.26 -3.15 -14.40
N PHE A 148 11.35 -2.57 -13.61
CA PHE A 148 9.97 -3.06 -13.49
C PHE A 148 8.95 -2.32 -14.38
N GLY A 149 9.41 -1.37 -15.21
CA GLY A 149 8.54 -0.65 -16.16
C GLY A 149 7.48 0.23 -15.49
N ILE A 150 7.81 0.83 -14.34
CA ILE A 150 6.88 1.64 -13.53
C ILE A 150 6.82 3.06 -14.10
N ASN A 151 5.64 3.44 -14.59
CA ASN A 151 5.45 4.73 -15.29
C ASN A 151 4.95 5.88 -14.42
N GLY A 152 4.25 5.61 -13.32
CA GLY A 152 3.66 6.62 -12.43
C GLY A 152 3.76 6.17 -10.98
N TYR A 153 4.10 7.09 -10.11
CA TYR A 153 4.32 6.84 -8.68
C TYR A 153 4.38 8.16 -7.89
N THR A 154 4.26 8.05 -6.57
CA THR A 154 4.53 9.14 -5.63
C THR A 154 5.53 8.68 -4.60
N ILE A 155 6.58 9.48 -4.36
CA ILE A 155 7.59 9.23 -3.34
C ILE A 155 7.37 10.16 -2.17
N GLU A 156 7.41 9.59 -0.97
CA GLU A 156 7.38 10.31 0.28
C GLU A 156 8.65 10.02 1.09
N ARG A 157 9.16 11.05 1.76
CA ARG A 157 10.06 10.91 2.90
C ARG A 157 9.21 10.87 4.16
N SER A 158 9.22 9.74 4.85
CA SER A 158 8.47 9.55 6.10
C SER A 158 8.99 10.46 7.22
N LYS A 159 8.22 10.57 8.31
CA LYS A 159 8.62 11.29 9.54
C LYS A 159 9.98 10.84 10.13
N SER A 160 10.40 9.60 9.89
CA SER A 160 11.71 9.07 10.33
C SER A 160 12.84 9.32 9.33
N GLY A 161 12.56 9.90 8.16
CA GLY A 161 13.53 10.11 7.10
C GLY A 161 13.64 8.95 6.10
N ASN A 162 12.83 7.90 6.27
CA ASN A 162 12.83 6.72 5.41
C ASN A 162 12.04 6.93 4.12
N PHE A 163 12.39 6.16 3.09
CA PHE A 163 11.74 6.21 1.78
C PHE A 163 10.42 5.44 1.75
N LYS A 164 9.40 6.01 1.12
CA LYS A 164 8.15 5.31 0.82
C LYS A 164 7.68 5.65 -0.59
N ALA A 165 7.17 4.68 -1.32
CA ALA A 165 6.55 4.89 -2.61
C ALA A 165 5.12 4.34 -2.67
N PHE A 166 4.24 5.13 -3.29
CA PHE A 166 2.89 4.73 -3.69
C PHE A 166 2.87 4.50 -5.20
N ILE A 167 2.56 3.27 -5.60
CA ILE A 167 2.49 2.85 -6.99
C ILE A 167 1.02 2.78 -7.39
N SER A 168 0.56 3.78 -8.15
CA SER A 168 -0.83 3.87 -8.61
C SER A 168 -1.07 2.94 -9.81
N LEU A 169 -1.90 1.93 -9.64
CA LEU A 169 -2.20 0.97 -10.70
C LEU A 169 -3.15 1.59 -11.73
N ALA A 170 -3.09 1.14 -12.99
CA ALA A 170 -4.11 1.47 -13.97
C ALA A 170 -5.34 0.58 -13.78
N PRO A 171 -6.57 1.11 -13.90
CA PRO A 171 -7.77 0.30 -13.92
C PRO A 171 -7.86 -0.51 -15.22
N VAL A 172 -8.66 -1.58 -15.20
CA VAL A 172 -9.00 -2.32 -16.41
C VAL A 172 -10.22 -1.65 -17.05
N LEU A 173 -10.18 -1.40 -18.36
CA LEU A 173 -11.33 -0.86 -19.08
C LEU A 173 -12.35 -1.97 -19.33
N THR A 174 -13.60 -1.72 -18.94
CA THR A 174 -14.75 -2.62 -19.16
C THR A 174 -15.85 -1.88 -19.91
N GLU A 175 -16.86 -2.61 -20.39
CA GLU A 175 -18.06 -2.01 -20.99
C GLU A 175 -18.78 -1.02 -20.06
N LYS A 176 -18.60 -1.17 -18.73
CA LYS A 176 -19.19 -0.29 -17.71
C LYS A 176 -18.24 0.84 -17.28
N GLY A 177 -17.12 1.01 -17.97
CA GLY A 177 -16.06 1.96 -17.64
C GLY A 177 -14.88 1.32 -16.89
N PRO A 178 -13.98 2.14 -16.31
CA PRO A 178 -12.81 1.64 -15.60
C PRO A 178 -13.21 0.86 -14.34
N ALA A 179 -12.66 -0.34 -14.20
CA ALA A 179 -12.83 -1.21 -13.05
C ALA A 179 -11.50 -1.49 -12.36
N TRP A 180 -11.52 -1.43 -11.04
CA TRP A 180 -10.35 -1.73 -10.20
C TRP A 180 -10.33 -3.20 -9.77
N TYR A 181 -9.14 -3.68 -9.43
CA TYR A 181 -8.91 -5.09 -9.10
C TYR A 181 -9.57 -5.46 -7.78
N ARG A 182 -10.56 -6.36 -7.79
CA ARG A 182 -11.12 -6.89 -6.54
C ARG A 182 -10.21 -7.98 -5.98
N PRO A 183 -9.84 -7.95 -4.69
CA PRO A 183 -8.89 -8.90 -4.11
C PRO A 183 -9.20 -10.38 -4.36
N SER A 184 -10.48 -10.77 -4.34
CA SER A 184 -10.93 -12.16 -4.45
C SER A 184 -11.18 -12.63 -5.89
N GLU A 185 -11.21 -11.73 -6.87
CA GLU A 185 -11.39 -12.10 -8.27
C GLU A 185 -10.12 -12.78 -8.80
N LYS A 186 -10.28 -13.77 -9.67
CA LYS A 186 -9.17 -14.53 -10.24
C LYS A 186 -8.77 -13.97 -11.59
N HIS A 187 -7.48 -14.03 -11.87
CA HIS A 187 -6.95 -13.81 -13.21
C HIS A 187 -6.80 -15.13 -13.96
N ASN A 188 -6.44 -15.06 -15.24
CA ASN A 188 -6.25 -16.22 -16.12
C ASN A 188 -5.17 -17.19 -15.64
N ASN A 189 -4.28 -16.76 -14.75
CA ASN A 189 -3.28 -17.62 -14.12
C ASN A 189 -3.83 -18.45 -12.93
N GLY A 190 -5.14 -18.37 -12.63
CA GLY A 190 -5.78 -19.12 -11.56
C GLY A 190 -5.64 -18.51 -10.16
N HIS A 191 -4.80 -17.49 -10.00
CA HIS A 191 -4.59 -16.75 -8.76
C HIS A 191 -5.50 -15.53 -8.66
N THR A 192 -5.83 -15.19 -7.42
CA THR A 192 -6.56 -13.99 -7.08
C THR A 192 -5.73 -12.74 -7.32
N HIS A 193 -6.39 -11.60 -7.48
CA HIS A 193 -5.69 -10.32 -7.67
C HIS A 193 -4.83 -9.97 -6.44
N LEU A 194 -5.30 -10.34 -5.24
CA LEU A 194 -4.54 -10.19 -4.00
C LEU A 194 -3.24 -11.00 -3.99
N GLU A 195 -3.31 -12.28 -4.40
CA GLU A 195 -2.12 -13.13 -4.48
C GLU A 195 -1.10 -12.57 -5.47
N ASN A 196 -1.56 -12.16 -6.67
CA ASN A 196 -0.67 -11.55 -7.67
C ASN A 196 -0.02 -10.25 -7.17
N ALA A 197 -0.78 -9.38 -6.49
CA ALA A 197 -0.26 -8.13 -5.93
C ALA A 197 0.76 -8.37 -4.80
N ARG A 198 0.53 -9.38 -3.95
CA ARG A 198 1.49 -9.74 -2.89
C ARG A 198 2.75 -10.39 -3.46
N GLU A 199 2.62 -11.26 -4.45
CA GLU A 199 3.79 -11.86 -5.10
C GLU A 199 4.62 -10.80 -5.81
N LEU A 200 3.98 -9.85 -6.50
CA LEU A 200 4.63 -8.68 -7.09
C LEU A 200 5.44 -7.88 -6.05
N LEU A 201 4.81 -7.49 -4.93
CA LEU A 201 5.50 -6.80 -3.85
C LEU A 201 6.64 -7.62 -3.27
N GLY A 202 6.46 -8.93 -3.13
CA GLY A 202 7.49 -9.83 -2.66
C GLY A 202 8.72 -9.86 -3.58
N ILE A 203 8.51 -9.87 -4.90
CA ILE A 203 9.59 -9.78 -5.89
C ILE A 203 10.32 -8.44 -5.77
N TRP A 204 9.58 -7.33 -5.63
CA TRP A 204 10.18 -6.01 -5.42
C TRP A 204 10.98 -5.93 -4.12
N ILE A 205 10.47 -6.46 -3.02
CA ILE A 205 11.17 -6.54 -1.73
C ILE A 205 12.48 -7.34 -1.89
N ALA A 206 12.44 -8.49 -2.58
CA ALA A 206 13.63 -9.30 -2.85
C ALA A 206 14.69 -8.52 -3.67
N TRP A 207 14.25 -7.74 -4.66
CA TRP A 207 15.13 -6.88 -5.45
C TRP A 207 15.83 -5.84 -4.56
N TRP A 208 15.06 -5.13 -3.71
CA TRP A 208 15.61 -4.11 -2.81
C TRP A 208 16.56 -4.69 -1.76
N GLN A 209 16.21 -5.81 -1.13
CA GLN A 209 17.09 -6.46 -0.16
C GLN A 209 18.41 -6.92 -0.78
N ARG A 210 18.41 -7.31 -2.06
CA ARG A 210 19.64 -7.64 -2.78
C ARG A 210 20.57 -6.44 -2.96
N LYS A 211 20.01 -5.23 -3.00
CA LYS A 211 20.76 -3.95 -3.01
C LYS A 211 21.18 -3.51 -1.60
N GLY A 212 20.90 -4.29 -0.56
CA GLY A 212 21.19 -3.93 0.83
C GLY A 212 20.11 -3.06 1.48
N ILE A 213 19.05 -2.70 0.75
CA ILE A 213 17.97 -1.85 1.22
C ILE A 213 16.95 -2.68 2.00
N LYS A 214 16.60 -2.20 3.20
CA LYS A 214 15.56 -2.84 4.02
C LYS A 214 14.19 -2.40 3.55
N ALA A 215 13.23 -3.30 3.62
CA ALA A 215 11.84 -3.06 3.27
C ALA A 215 10.93 -3.51 4.40
N ASP A 216 9.90 -2.73 4.71
CA ASP A 216 8.83 -3.14 5.61
C ASP A 216 7.98 -4.19 4.89
N VAL A 217 8.10 -5.42 5.37
CA VAL A 217 7.38 -6.57 4.82
C VAL A 217 5.91 -6.62 5.27
N SER A 218 5.45 -5.68 6.10
CA SER A 218 4.06 -5.60 6.54
C SER A 218 3.10 -5.43 5.36
N PHE A 219 3.50 -4.69 4.31
CA PHE A 219 2.70 -4.53 3.09
C PHE A 219 2.60 -5.81 2.25
N PHE A 220 3.58 -6.72 2.36
CA PHE A 220 3.49 -8.05 1.76
C PHE A 220 2.40 -8.90 2.43
N PHE A 221 2.27 -8.80 3.75
CA PHE A 221 1.25 -9.55 4.51
C PHE A 221 -0.09 -8.82 4.60
N ASN A 222 -0.13 -7.51 4.42
CA ASN A 222 -1.33 -6.70 4.43
C ASN A 222 -1.19 -5.53 3.44
N LEU A 223 -1.73 -5.68 2.23
CA LEU A 223 -1.68 -4.62 1.20
C LEU A 223 -2.26 -3.27 1.64
N ASN A 224 -3.09 -3.28 2.68
CA ASN A 224 -3.76 -2.09 3.20
C ASN A 224 -3.23 -1.68 4.58
N HIS A 225 -1.98 -2.04 4.90
CA HIS A 225 -1.33 -1.59 6.11
C HIS A 225 -1.42 -0.05 6.20
N PRO A 226 -1.88 0.53 7.33
CA PRO A 226 -2.03 1.97 7.44
C PRO A 226 -0.71 2.73 7.30
N VAL A 227 -0.75 3.90 6.68
CA VAL A 227 0.41 4.78 6.46
C VAL A 227 0.15 6.16 7.03
N TRP A 228 1.16 6.82 7.58
CA TRP A 228 1.04 8.22 7.99
C TRP A 228 0.66 9.10 6.81
N TYR A 229 -0.40 9.90 6.98
CA TYR A 229 -0.80 10.88 5.98
C TYR A 229 0.30 11.96 5.88
N PRO A 230 0.76 12.30 4.67
CA PRO A 230 1.77 13.35 4.50
C PRO A 230 1.26 14.70 4.99
N GLU A 231 2.15 15.61 5.39
CA GLU A 231 1.81 16.98 5.82
C GLU A 231 1.06 17.13 7.16
N ILE A 232 0.70 16.02 7.83
CA ILE A 232 0.24 16.02 9.21
C ILE A 232 1.44 15.84 10.15
N GLU A 233 1.63 16.79 11.06
CA GLU A 233 2.69 16.73 12.05
C GLU A 233 2.38 15.70 13.14
N VAL A 234 3.38 14.88 13.44
CA VAL A 234 3.35 13.89 14.52
C VAL A 234 4.66 14.04 15.30
N ASN A 235 4.56 14.48 16.55
CA ASN A 235 5.70 14.68 17.45
C ASN A 235 6.79 15.60 16.85
N GLY A 236 6.39 16.74 16.26
CA GLY A 236 7.33 17.70 15.66
C GLY A 236 7.95 17.25 14.34
N LYS A 237 7.48 16.14 13.76
CA LYS A 237 7.97 15.59 12.49
C LYS A 237 6.83 15.40 11.50
N VAL A 238 7.11 15.63 10.23
CA VAL A 238 6.12 15.58 9.14
C VAL A 238 6.68 14.69 8.03
N SER A 239 5.85 13.79 7.51
CA SER A 239 6.17 13.10 6.25
C SER A 239 5.96 14.08 5.09
N LYS A 240 6.89 14.10 4.14
CA LYS A 240 6.89 15.05 3.03
C LYS A 240 6.83 14.30 1.70
N VAL A 241 6.04 14.83 0.77
CA VAL A 241 6.06 14.38 -0.63
C VAL A 241 7.30 14.96 -1.29
N GLU A 242 8.12 14.09 -1.88
CA GLU A 242 9.41 14.45 -2.46
C GLU A 242 9.36 14.46 -3.98
N GLU A 243 8.61 13.53 -4.58
CA GLU A 243 8.49 13.40 -6.03
C GLU A 243 7.11 12.85 -6.42
N VAL A 244 6.51 13.41 -7.45
CA VAL A 244 5.30 12.90 -8.07
C VAL A 244 5.57 12.69 -9.56
N LYS A 245 5.46 11.45 -10.00
CA LYS A 245 5.42 11.10 -11.42
C LYS A 245 3.97 10.78 -11.77
N GLU A 246 3.32 11.72 -12.46
CA GLU A 246 1.89 11.65 -12.78
C GLU A 246 1.52 10.40 -13.60
N GLY A 247 0.24 10.04 -13.52
CA GLY A 247 -0.33 8.91 -14.24
C GLY A 247 -0.21 7.58 -13.50
N TYR A 248 -0.54 6.50 -14.21
CA TYR A 248 -0.52 5.14 -13.66
C TYR A 248 0.82 4.45 -13.92
N ALA A 249 1.25 3.64 -12.96
CA ALA A 249 2.39 2.74 -13.05
C ALA A 249 2.28 1.76 -14.22
N GLY A 250 1.05 1.32 -14.51
CA GLY A 250 0.72 0.22 -15.41
C GLY A 250 -0.42 -0.60 -14.81
N THR A 251 -0.98 -1.54 -15.56
CA THR A 251 -1.95 -2.48 -14.99
C THR A 251 -1.25 -3.41 -13.98
N LEU A 252 -2.01 -3.99 -13.04
CA LEU A 252 -1.47 -4.97 -12.10
C LEU A 252 -0.75 -6.11 -12.84
N TYR A 253 -1.30 -6.56 -13.97
CA TYR A 253 -0.78 -7.71 -14.70
C TYR A 253 0.42 -7.41 -15.58
N ASP A 254 0.49 -6.22 -16.17
CA ASP A 254 1.68 -5.82 -16.92
C ASP A 254 2.89 -5.71 -16.00
N LEU A 255 2.70 -5.08 -14.83
CA LEU A 255 3.71 -4.99 -13.78
C LEU A 255 4.07 -6.38 -13.24
N TYR A 256 3.08 -7.23 -12.98
CA TYR A 256 3.30 -8.59 -12.51
C TYR A 256 4.09 -9.43 -13.51
N LYS A 257 3.69 -9.43 -14.79
CA LYS A 257 4.40 -10.15 -15.86
C LYS A 257 5.85 -9.68 -15.95
N LYS A 258 6.08 -8.37 -15.96
CA LYS A 258 7.43 -7.80 -15.98
C LYS A 258 8.25 -8.24 -14.76
N ALA A 259 7.64 -8.25 -13.58
CA ALA A 259 8.29 -8.71 -12.36
C ALA A 259 8.64 -10.20 -12.40
N LYS A 260 7.81 -11.05 -13.00
CA LYS A 260 8.11 -12.48 -13.19
C LYS A 260 9.30 -12.69 -14.14
N ASP A 261 9.39 -11.92 -15.21
CA ASP A 261 10.55 -11.96 -16.12
C ASP A 261 11.85 -11.59 -15.37
N VAL A 262 11.81 -10.48 -14.62
CA VAL A 262 12.94 -10.03 -13.78
C VAL A 262 13.26 -11.07 -12.70
N GLN A 263 12.25 -11.63 -12.04
CA GLN A 263 12.43 -12.66 -11.02
C GLN A 263 13.20 -13.87 -11.56
N ALA A 264 12.87 -14.33 -12.77
CA ALA A 264 13.56 -15.47 -13.39
C ALA A 264 15.02 -15.14 -13.75
N ILE A 265 15.26 -13.98 -14.35
CA ILE A 265 16.59 -13.51 -14.78
C ILE A 265 17.49 -13.26 -13.56
N GLU A 266 17.00 -12.52 -12.58
CA GLU A 266 17.77 -12.09 -11.42
C GLU A 266 17.73 -13.09 -10.26
N LYS A 267 16.93 -14.16 -10.36
CA LYS A 267 16.78 -15.20 -9.33
C LYS A 267 16.21 -14.67 -8.00
N LEU A 268 15.20 -13.80 -8.08
CA LEU A 268 14.54 -13.15 -6.92
C LEU A 268 13.50 -14.08 -6.28
N TYR A 269 13.93 -15.24 -5.79
CA TYR A 269 13.03 -16.29 -5.30
C TYR A 269 12.66 -16.17 -3.81
N GLY A 270 13.15 -15.15 -3.12
CA GLY A 270 12.88 -14.96 -1.71
C GLY A 270 13.60 -13.77 -1.10
N PHE A 271 13.27 -13.49 0.15
CA PHE A 271 13.82 -12.38 0.92
C PHE A 271 13.80 -12.71 2.43
N LYS A 272 14.53 -11.93 3.23
CA LYS A 272 14.53 -12.05 4.69
C LYS A 272 13.32 -11.36 5.31
N VAL A 273 12.71 -12.02 6.28
CA VAL A 273 11.67 -11.52 7.19
C VAL A 273 12.18 -11.74 8.61
N GLY A 274 12.72 -10.69 9.23
CA GLY A 274 13.52 -10.82 10.45
C GLY A 274 14.68 -11.81 10.23
N ASP A 275 14.78 -12.83 11.07
CA ASP A 275 15.82 -13.87 10.98
C ASP A 275 15.48 -15.01 10.02
N ARG A 276 14.29 -15.00 9.40
CA ARG A 276 13.80 -16.09 8.55
C ARG A 276 13.91 -15.74 7.07
N TRP A 277 14.15 -16.74 6.24
CA TRP A 277 14.09 -16.61 4.78
C TRP A 277 12.71 -17.04 4.29
N LEU A 278 12.00 -16.14 3.62
CA LEU A 278 10.74 -16.43 2.93
C LEU A 278 11.03 -16.76 1.48
N ASN A 279 10.58 -17.94 1.02
CA ASN A 279 10.67 -18.35 -0.39
C ASN A 279 9.33 -18.06 -1.09
N LEU A 280 9.37 -17.21 -2.11
CA LEU A 280 8.17 -16.76 -2.83
C LEU A 280 7.49 -17.89 -3.60
N THR A 281 8.26 -18.75 -4.25
CA THR A 281 7.72 -19.89 -5.00
C THR A 281 7.00 -20.85 -4.07
N ALA A 282 7.62 -21.22 -2.95
CA ALA A 282 6.99 -22.11 -1.98
C ALA A 282 5.76 -21.47 -1.33
N TYR A 283 5.79 -20.15 -1.09
CA TYR A 283 4.69 -19.43 -0.45
C TYR A 283 3.43 -19.35 -1.32
N PHE A 284 3.57 -19.02 -2.60
CA PHE A 284 2.41 -18.84 -3.49
C PHE A 284 2.03 -20.10 -4.29
N TRP A 285 3.00 -20.96 -4.58
CA TRP A 285 2.81 -22.08 -5.50
C TRP A 285 2.86 -23.44 -4.80
N GLY A 286 3.26 -23.49 -3.53
CA GLY A 286 3.47 -24.75 -2.79
C GLY A 286 4.67 -25.57 -3.30
N ASP A 287 5.31 -25.12 -4.38
CA ASP A 287 6.48 -25.75 -4.97
C ASP A 287 7.74 -25.44 -4.14
N LYS A 288 8.29 -26.47 -3.50
CA LYS A 288 9.58 -26.39 -2.80
C LYS A 288 10.72 -26.25 -3.81
N LEU A 289 11.09 -25.04 -4.19
CA LEU A 289 12.44 -24.78 -4.75
C LEU A 289 13.50 -24.86 -3.64
N PRO A 290 14.72 -25.34 -3.94
CA PRO A 290 15.63 -25.85 -2.94
C PRO A 290 16.06 -24.78 -1.93
N VAL A 291 15.97 -25.16 -0.67
CA VAL A 291 16.39 -24.43 0.52
C VAL A 291 17.82 -23.90 0.32
N LYS A 292 18.04 -22.63 0.70
CA LYS A 292 19.28 -21.80 0.74
C LYS A 292 20.40 -22.17 -0.27
N PRO A 293 21.06 -21.20 -0.95
CA PRO A 293 22.16 -21.49 -1.88
C PRO A 293 23.26 -22.43 -1.34
N GLU A 294 23.52 -22.37 -0.03
CA GLU A 294 24.46 -23.22 0.70
C GLU A 294 23.97 -24.69 0.85
N GLU A 295 22.69 -24.89 1.14
CA GLU A 295 22.08 -26.23 1.21
C GLU A 295 21.88 -26.85 -0.17
N TYR A 296 21.62 -26.04 -1.20
CA TYR A 296 21.65 -26.51 -2.59
C TYR A 296 23.04 -27.02 -2.98
N LYS A 297 24.11 -26.30 -2.66
CA LYS A 297 25.50 -26.77 -2.85
C LYS A 297 25.77 -28.08 -2.09
N LYS A 298 25.33 -28.16 -0.83
CA LYS A 298 25.50 -29.36 0.01
C LYS A 298 24.78 -30.59 -0.58
N ARG A 299 23.54 -30.43 -1.04
CA ARG A 299 22.76 -31.51 -1.69
C ARG A 299 23.32 -31.94 -3.05
N MET A 300 23.90 -31.02 -3.82
CA MET A 300 24.57 -31.36 -5.09
C MET A 300 25.86 -32.15 -4.84
N LEU A 301 26.62 -31.80 -3.79
CA LEU A 301 27.78 -32.58 -3.33
C LEU A 301 27.38 -33.98 -2.83
N GLU A 302 26.29 -34.10 -2.08
CA GLU A 302 25.76 -35.40 -1.62
C GLU A 302 25.30 -36.27 -2.79
N ARG A 303 24.66 -35.70 -3.82
CA ARG A 303 24.25 -36.44 -5.03
C ARG A 303 25.44 -36.91 -5.87
N GLN A 304 26.55 -36.16 -5.91
CA GLN A 304 27.79 -36.60 -6.56
C GLN A 304 28.46 -37.77 -5.82
N LYS A 305 28.31 -37.86 -4.48
CA LYS A 305 28.82 -39.00 -3.69
C LYS A 305 28.04 -40.32 -3.91
N VAL A 306 26.81 -40.25 -4.42
CA VAL A 306 25.95 -41.44 -4.67
C VAL A 306 26.21 -42.07 -6.06
N ARG A 307 27.01 -41.43 -6.92
CA ARG A 307 27.46 -42.00 -8.20
C ARG A 307 28.89 -42.53 -8.11
N VAL A 308 29.11 -43.53 -7.26
CA VAL A 308 30.18 -44.49 -7.51
C VAL A 308 29.48 -45.84 -7.71
N PRO A 309 29.37 -46.34 -8.95
CA PRO A 309 28.88 -47.69 -9.17
C PRO A 309 29.88 -48.63 -8.49
N LYS A 310 29.43 -49.39 -7.48
CA LYS A 310 30.17 -50.57 -7.04
C LYS A 310 30.03 -51.62 -8.13
N PHE A 311 31.00 -51.67 -9.03
CA PHE A 311 31.29 -52.86 -9.81
C PHE A 311 32.13 -53.78 -8.93
N ILE A 312 31.51 -54.83 -8.38
CA ILE A 312 32.08 -56.17 -8.18
C ILE A 312 30.94 -57.16 -8.41
#